data_AF-A0A2T5BW75-F1
#
_entry.id   AF-A0A2T5BW75-F1
#
_cell.length_a   1.000
_cell.length_b   1.000
_cell.length_c   1.000
_cell.angle_alpha   90.00
_cell.angle_beta   90.00
_cell.angle_gamma   90.00
#
_symmetry.space_group_name_H-M   'P 1'
#
loop_
_entity.id
_entity.type
_entity.pdbx_description
1 polymer ?
#
loop_
_entity_poly.entity_id
_entity_poly.type
_entity_poly.pdbx_seq_one_letter_code
_entity_poly.pdbx_strand_id
1 'polypeptide(L)'
;MGDALPQVDNPQLIRAVALVSPILAIAGGAMARARNVPAGVLLFFSAAGMYWGFGFNVFTMFPIAMAALGGLLAILATQPDAA
;
A
#
# COMPACT_ATOMS: atom_id res chain seq x y z
N MET A 1 -30.28 8.10 -17.19
CA MET A 1 -29.00 8.48 -17.82
C MET A 1 -28.77 9.93 -17.43
N GLY A 2 -27.83 10.32 -16.58
CA GLY A 2 -26.79 9.64 -15.85
C GLY A 2 -26.13 10.75 -15.03
N ASP A 3 -26.27 10.74 -13.71
CA ASP A 3 -25.85 11.86 -12.88
C ASP A 3 -25.04 11.37 -11.69
N ALA A 4 -23.91 12.06 -11.50
CA ALA A 4 -22.96 11.98 -10.40
C ALA A 4 -22.05 10.74 -10.38
N LEU A 5 -21.01 10.76 -11.22
CA LEU A 5 -19.73 10.20 -10.77
C LEU A 5 -19.39 10.90 -9.44
N PRO A 6 -19.11 10.17 -8.34
CA PRO A 6 -18.80 10.76 -7.06
C PRO A 6 -17.70 11.81 -7.23
N GLN A 7 -18.00 13.05 -6.86
CA GLN A 7 -17.02 14.12 -6.93
C GLN A 7 -15.91 13.82 -5.93
N VAL A 8 -14.67 13.80 -6.42
CA VAL A 8 -13.50 13.52 -5.60
C VAL A 8 -13.32 14.65 -4.59
N ASP A 9 -13.58 14.36 -3.31
CA ASP A 9 -13.57 15.35 -2.22
C ASP A 9 -12.20 15.99 -1.96
N ASN A 10 -11.12 15.52 -2.60
CA ASN A 10 -9.81 16.16 -2.51
C ASN A 10 -8.84 15.69 -3.62
N PRO A 11 -8.79 16.35 -4.80
CA PRO A 11 -8.03 15.85 -5.94
C PRO A 11 -6.51 15.86 -5.70
N GLN A 12 -5.99 16.78 -4.89
CA GLN A 12 -4.57 16.78 -4.49
C GLN A 12 -4.22 15.55 -3.64
N LEU A 13 -5.09 15.20 -2.69
CA LEU A 13 -4.88 14.02 -1.85
C LEU A 13 -4.85 12.74 -2.70
N ILE A 14 -5.84 12.56 -3.58
CA ILE A 14 -5.93 11.38 -4.46
C ILE A 14 -4.67 11.25 -5.31
N ARG A 15 -4.19 12.36 -5.90
CA ARG A 15 -2.95 12.36 -6.70
C ARG A 15 -1.72 11.99 -5.86
N ALA A 16 -1.60 12.53 -4.66
CA ALA A 16 -0.50 12.22 -3.75
C ALA A 16 -0.52 10.74 -3.35
N VAL A 17 -1.67 10.21 -2.93
CA VAL A 17 -1.84 8.80 -2.55
C VAL A 17 -1.58 7.86 -3.73
N ALA A 18 -2.05 8.21 -4.93
CA ALA A 18 -1.84 7.44 -6.16
C ALA A 18 -0.38 7.32 -6.58
N LEU A 19 0.44 8.30 -6.23
CA LEU A 19 1.87 8.26 -6.51
C LEU A 19 2.63 7.58 -5.36
N VAL A 20 2.42 8.06 -4.14
CA VAL A 20 3.23 7.67 -2.98
C VAL A 20 2.96 6.24 -2.55
N SER A 21 1.71 5.80 -2.50
CA SER A 21 1.38 4.48 -1.97
C SER A 21 1.97 3.34 -2.83
N PRO A 22 1.86 3.35 -4.17
CA PRO A 22 2.51 2.33 -4.99
C PRO A 22 4.04 2.34 -4.87
N ILE A 23 4.67 3.51 -4.73
CA ILE A 23 6.12 3.63 -4.51
C ILE A 23 6.52 2.93 -3.20
N LEU A 24 5.78 3.17 -2.12
CA LEU A 24 6.02 2.52 -0.83
C LEU A 24 5.86 1.00 -0.92
N ALA A 25 4.85 0.50 -1.66
CA ALA A 25 4.67 -0.93 -1.86
C ALA A 25 5.83 -1.58 -2.62
N ILE A 26 6.29 -0.95 -3.71
CA ILE A 26 7.43 -1.46 -4.50
C ILE A 26 8.70 -1.45 -3.65
N ALA A 27 8.98 -0.36 -2.95
CA ALA A 27 10.14 -0.25 -2.08
C ALA A 27 10.10 -1.30 -0.95
N GLY A 28 8.95 -1.46 -0.28
CA GLY A 28 8.79 -2.46 0.77
C GLY A 28 8.92 -3.90 0.23
N GLY A 29 8.27 -4.23 -0.88
CA GLY A 29 8.37 -5.55 -1.52
C GLY A 29 9.80 -5.89 -1.94
N ALA A 30 10.52 -4.94 -2.54
CA ALA A 30 11.92 -5.13 -2.96
C ALA A 30 12.88 -5.29 -1.76
N MET A 31 12.59 -4.63 -0.63
CA MET A 31 13.42 -4.69 0.57
C MET A 31 13.12 -5.89 1.47
N ALA A 32 11.99 -6.57 1.31
CA ALA A 32 11.51 -7.61 2.23
C ALA A 32 12.57 -8.68 2.54
N ARG A 33 13.37 -9.07 1.53
CA ARG A 33 14.44 -10.06 1.69
C ARG A 33 15.63 -9.57 2.50
N ALA A 34 16.03 -8.31 2.35
CA ALA A 34 17.26 -7.77 2.96
C ALA A 34 16.99 -7.05 4.29
N ARG A 35 15.83 -6.42 4.44
CA ARG A 35 15.44 -5.60 5.61
C ARG A 35 13.94 -5.73 5.86
N ASN A 36 13.58 -6.85 6.46
CA ASN A 36 12.23 -7.28 6.81
C ASN A 36 11.39 -6.22 7.58
N VAL A 37 11.92 -5.59 8.64
CA VAL A 37 11.18 -4.62 9.46
C VAL A 37 10.82 -3.34 8.68
N PRO A 38 11.78 -2.60 8.08
CA PRO A 38 11.41 -1.41 7.31
C PRO A 38 10.55 -1.78 6.10
N ALA A 39 10.80 -2.92 5.44
CA ALA A 39 9.93 -3.40 4.37
C ALA A 39 8.47 -3.53 4.83
N GLY A 40 8.26 -4.14 6.00
CA GLY A 40 6.94 -4.27 6.61
C GLY A 40 6.27 -2.93 6.89
N VAL A 41 7.02 -1.98 7.45
CA VAL A 41 6.54 -0.62 7.73
C VAL A 41 6.11 0.10 6.44
N LEU A 42 6.92 0.04 5.38
CA LEU A 42 6.60 0.64 4.08
C LEU A 42 5.35 0.02 3.45
N LEU A 43 5.21 -1.30 3.53
CA LEU A 43 4.05 -2.02 3.02
C LEU A 43 2.77 -1.66 3.78
N PHE A 44 2.84 -1.51 5.11
CA PHE A 44 1.71 -1.02 5.90
C PHE A 44 1.35 0.43 5.61
N PHE A 45 2.33 1.32 5.45
CA PHE A 45 2.04 2.70 5.04
C PHE A 45 1.43 2.77 3.63
N SER A 46 1.87 1.92 2.71
CA SER A 46 1.25 1.79 1.40
C SER A 46 -0.22 1.36 1.49
N ALA A 47 -0.52 0.31 2.26
CA ALA A 47 -1.87 -0.17 2.48
C ALA A 47 -2.76 0.89 3.14
N ALA A 48 -2.26 1.56 4.18
CA ALA A 48 -2.96 2.63 4.88
C ALA A 48 -3.22 3.83 3.97
N GLY A 49 -2.23 4.24 3.15
CA GLY A 49 -2.37 5.31 2.18
C GLY A 49 -3.47 5.02 1.16
N MET A 50 -3.45 3.83 0.55
CA MET A 50 -4.50 3.41 -0.39
C MET A 50 -5.88 3.33 0.25
N TYR A 51 -5.99 2.79 1.48
CA TYR A 51 -7.25 2.76 2.21
C TYR A 51 -7.77 4.16 2.50
N TRP A 52 -6.90 5.07 2.94
CA TRP A 52 -7.28 6.43 3.30
C TRP A 52 -7.66 7.29 2.09
N GLY A 53 -6.91 7.20 0.98
CA GLY A 53 -7.15 8.03 -0.20
C GLY A 53 -8.17 7.48 -1.18
N PHE A 54 -8.31 6.15 -1.29
CA PHE A 54 -9.20 5.51 -2.26
C PHE A 54 -10.37 4.74 -1.64
N GLY A 55 -10.32 4.51 -0.33
CA GLY A 55 -11.24 3.59 0.34
C GLY A 55 -10.98 2.13 -0.03
N PHE A 56 -11.78 1.24 0.54
CA PHE A 56 -11.77 -0.18 0.22
C PHE A 56 -12.92 -0.52 -0.74
N ASN A 57 -12.58 -0.73 -2.00
CA ASN A 57 -13.54 -1.02 -3.08
C ASN A 57 -12.95 -2.06 -4.05
N VAL A 58 -13.70 -2.43 -5.10
CA VAL A 58 -13.31 -3.52 -6.02
C VAL A 58 -11.95 -3.25 -6.70
N PHE A 59 -11.59 -2.00 -6.95
CA PHE A 59 -10.32 -1.65 -7.61
C PHE A 59 -9.13 -1.59 -6.65
N THR A 60 -9.38 -1.33 -5.36
CA THR A 60 -8.33 -1.08 -4.36
C THR A 60 -8.19 -2.21 -3.34
N MET A 61 -9.20 -3.08 -3.20
CA MET A 61 -9.20 -4.15 -2.20
C MET A 61 -8.03 -5.12 -2.38
N PHE A 62 -7.74 -5.50 -3.63
CA PHE A 62 -6.64 -6.41 -3.94
C PHE A 62 -5.26 -5.81 -3.59
N PRO A 63 -4.88 -4.61 -4.11
CA PRO A 63 -3.58 -4.03 -3.76
C PRO A 63 -3.47 -3.68 -2.27
N ILE A 64 -4.54 -3.25 -1.60
CA ILE A 64 -4.54 -3.02 -0.13
C ILE A 64 -4.26 -4.33 0.61
N ALA A 65 -4.99 -5.40 0.28
CA ALA A 65 -4.84 -6.69 0.95
C ALA A 65 -3.44 -7.30 0.71
N MET A 66 -2.92 -7.19 -0.52
CA MET A 66 -1.58 -7.67 -0.85
C MET A 66 -0.48 -6.90 -0.14
N ALA A 67 -0.57 -5.57 -0.10
CA ALA A 67 0.40 -4.75 0.64
C ALA A 67 0.32 -5.05 2.15
N ALA A 68 -0.88 -5.13 2.74
CA ALA A 68 -1.04 -5.46 4.15
C ALA A 68 -0.53 -6.86 4.50
N LEU A 69 -0.83 -7.87 3.68
CA LEU A 69 -0.33 -9.23 3.87
C LEU A 69 1.19 -9.28 3.73
N GLY A 70 1.75 -8.66 2.69
CA GLY A 70 3.20 -8.56 2.51
C GLY A 70 3.87 -7.85 3.70
N GLY A 71 3.25 -6.80 4.23
CA GLY A 71 3.73 -6.09 5.40
C GLY A 71 3.74 -6.95 6.65
N LEU A 72 2.65 -7.69 6.88
CA LEU A 72 2.54 -8.66 7.96
C LEU A 72 3.64 -9.73 7.85
N LEU A 73 3.80 -10.34 6.67
CA LEU A 73 4.80 -11.38 6.44
C LEU A 73 6.23 -10.84 6.64
N ALA A 74 6.51 -9.61 6.19
CA ALA A 74 7.81 -8.98 6.38
C ALA A 74 8.11 -8.69 7.86
N ILE A 75 7.13 -8.27 8.66
CA ILE A 75 7.32 -8.11 10.11
C ILE A 75 7.50 -9.46 10.82
N LEU A 76 6.78 -10.49 10.39
CA LEU A 76 6.84 -11.83 11.00
C LEU A 76 8.08 -12.63 10.60
N ALA A 77 8.74 -12.28 9.50
CA ALA A 77 9.97 -12.96 9.08
C ALA A 77 11.05 -12.76 10.15
N THR A 78 11.48 -13.84 10.83
CA THR A 78 12.43 -13.77 11.96
C THR A 78 13.86 -13.40 11.52
N GLN A 79 14.24 -13.71 10.28
CA GLN A 79 15.52 -13.33 9.67
C GLN A 79 15.30 -12.94 8.20
N PRO A 80 15.76 -11.75 7.75
CA PRO A 80 15.92 -11.49 6.32
C PRO A 80 16.92 -12.51 5.75
N ASP A 81 16.62 -13.12 4.60
CA ASP A 81 17.44 -14.21 4.04
C ASP A 81 18.92 -13.82 4.03
N ALA A 82 19.76 -14.64 4.66
CA ALA A 82 21.20 -14.48 4.55
C ALA A 82 21.60 -14.59 3.06
N ALA A 83 22.44 -13.65 2.61
CA ALA A 83 22.92 -13.59 1.24
C ALA A 83 23.72 -14.83 0.84
#